data_AF-C3Y6S2-F1
#
_entry.id   AF-C3Y6S2-F1
#
_cell.length_a   1.000
_cell.length_b   1.000
_cell.length_c   1.000
_cell.angle_alpha   90.00
_cell.angle_beta   90.00
_cell.angle_gamma   90.00
#
_symmetry.space_group_name_H-M   'P 1'
#
loop_
_entity.id
_entity.type
_entity.pdbx_description
1 polymer ?
#
loop_
_entity_poly.entity_id
_entity_poly.type
_entity_poly.pdbx_seq_one_letter_code
_entity_poly.pdbx_strand_id
1 'polypeptide(L)'
;SIQRCVIYCSEFAHDAVKKGLRAVGMREATLRTVQVDKLFKMTAAALERQILEDKKAGLLPFLVAATVGTTLTGSVDPVNDIADVCDRHQLWLHVDAAYGGFFALCDETKQLFAGVERSDSIVVNPHKGAYLFIFIKKRNQF
;
A
#
# COMPACT_ATOMS: atom_id res chain seq x y z
N SER A 1 -1.67 21.55 9.18
CA SER A 1 -0.75 20.86 10.11
C SER A 1 -0.73 19.39 9.76
N ILE A 2 0.46 18.76 9.72
CA ILE A 2 0.67 17.33 9.38
C ILE A 2 -0.17 16.40 10.27
N GLN A 3 -0.46 16.82 11.51
CA GLN A 3 -1.31 16.09 12.46
C GLN A 3 -2.73 15.81 11.96
N ARG A 4 -3.22 16.61 11.02
CA ARG A 4 -4.53 16.40 10.40
C ARG A 4 -4.47 15.51 9.17
N CYS A 5 -3.29 15.24 8.61
CA CYS A 5 -3.15 14.37 7.46
C CYS A 5 -3.46 12.93 7.85
N VAL A 6 -4.26 12.25 7.04
CA VAL A 6 -4.67 10.86 7.28
C VAL A 6 -4.15 9.96 6.17
N ILE A 7 -3.55 8.86 6.59
CA ILE A 7 -2.98 7.84 5.72
C ILE A 7 -3.72 6.54 6.00
N TYR A 8 -4.18 5.88 4.95
CA TYR A 8 -4.96 4.65 5.04
C TYR A 8 -4.12 3.48 4.59
N CYS A 9 -4.12 2.40 5.36
CA CYS A 9 -3.51 1.14 4.96
C CYS A 9 -4.32 -0.05 5.45
N SER A 10 -4.14 -1.21 4.81
CA SER A 10 -4.69 -2.49 5.28
C SER A 10 -4.19 -2.82 6.71
N GLU A 11 -4.99 -3.58 7.46
CA GLU A 11 -4.58 -4.20 8.73
C GLU A 11 -3.30 -5.04 8.61
N PHE A 12 -3.09 -5.64 7.44
CA PHE A 12 -1.94 -6.48 7.13
C PHE A 12 -0.84 -5.74 6.36
N ALA A 13 -0.91 -4.40 6.30
CA ALA A 13 0.11 -3.60 5.64
C ALA A 13 1.49 -3.75 6.31
N HIS A 14 2.55 -3.73 5.50
CA HIS A 14 3.90 -3.92 6.00
C HIS A 14 4.36 -2.75 6.88
N ASP A 15 5.06 -3.04 7.97
CA ASP A 15 5.59 -2.03 8.91
C ASP A 15 6.54 -1.01 8.26
N ALA A 16 7.01 -1.28 7.04
CA ALA A 16 7.78 -0.33 6.25
C ALA A 16 7.00 0.97 5.99
N VAL A 17 5.67 0.94 5.85
CA VAL A 17 4.85 2.14 5.67
C VAL A 17 5.07 3.11 6.85
N LYS A 18 4.92 2.62 8.09
CA LYS A 18 5.16 3.40 9.32
C LYS A 18 6.60 3.94 9.40
N LYS A 19 7.58 3.14 8.99
CA LYS A 19 9.00 3.54 9.00
C LYS A 19 9.28 4.62 7.96
N GLY A 20 8.71 4.50 6.75
CA GLY A 20 8.82 5.48 5.68
C GLY A 20 8.24 6.83 6.08
N LEU A 21 7.04 6.84 6.66
CA LEU A 21 6.40 8.07 7.16
C LEU A 21 7.25 8.79 8.20
N ARG A 22 7.89 8.06 9.11
CA ARG A 22 8.84 8.64 10.07
C ARG A 22 10.06 9.25 9.38
N ALA A 23 10.61 8.57 8.38
CA ALA A 23 11.79 9.03 7.65
C ALA A 23 11.53 10.34 6.88
N VAL A 24 10.33 10.52 6.33
CA VAL A 24 9.95 11.75 5.58
C VAL A 24 9.35 12.84 6.47
N GLY A 25 9.47 12.74 7.80
CA GLY A 25 8.98 13.76 8.74
C GLY A 25 7.46 13.75 8.96
N MET A 26 6.73 12.78 8.42
CA MET A 26 5.28 12.62 8.59
C MET A 26 4.90 11.74 9.79
N ARG A 27 5.74 11.71 10.83
CA ARG A 27 5.50 10.85 12.02
C ARG A 27 4.18 11.16 12.75
N GLU A 28 3.71 12.39 12.63
CA GLU A 28 2.54 12.90 13.33
C GLU A 28 1.25 12.75 12.50
N ALA A 29 1.36 12.28 11.27
CA ALA A 29 0.18 11.97 10.45
C ALA A 29 -0.61 10.84 11.11
N THR A 30 -1.94 10.93 11.03
CA THR A 30 -2.84 9.90 11.54
C THR A 30 -2.79 8.70 10.60
N LEU A 31 -2.38 7.54 11.11
CA LEU A 31 -2.44 6.29 10.37
C LEU A 31 -3.74 5.56 10.71
N ARG A 32 -4.56 5.30 9.70
CA ARG A 32 -5.81 4.55 9.80
C ARG A 32 -5.61 3.16 9.23
N THR A 33 -5.96 2.18 10.05
CA THR A 33 -6.10 0.80 9.61
C THR A 33 -7.50 0.58 9.06
N VAL A 34 -7.60 0.26 7.77
CA VAL A 34 -8.87 -0.05 7.11
C VAL A 34 -9.19 -1.53 7.30
N GLN A 35 -10.45 -1.82 7.62
CA GLN A 35 -10.93 -3.19 7.77
C GLN A 35 -10.79 -3.98 6.47
N VAL A 36 -10.42 -5.25 6.64
CA VAL A 36 -10.31 -6.21 5.54
C VAL A 36 -11.51 -7.15 5.49
N ASP A 37 -11.70 -7.81 4.36
CA ASP A 37 -12.66 -8.89 4.21
C ASP A 37 -12.15 -10.24 4.76
N LYS A 38 -12.94 -11.30 4.56
CA LYS A 38 -12.57 -12.67 4.97
C LYS A 38 -11.36 -13.24 4.22
N LEU A 39 -10.94 -12.61 3.12
CA LEU A 39 -9.76 -12.95 2.33
C LEU A 39 -8.58 -12.04 2.66
N PHE A 40 -8.67 -11.25 3.73
CA PHE A 40 -7.63 -10.33 4.19
C PHE A 40 -7.30 -9.23 3.18
N LYS A 41 -8.30 -8.80 2.40
CA LYS A 41 -8.18 -7.71 1.43
C LYS A 41 -8.87 -6.46 1.95
N MET A 42 -8.22 -5.31 1.84
CA MET A 42 -8.86 -4.02 2.07
C MET A 42 -9.99 -3.84 1.06
N THR A 43 -11.17 -3.43 1.52
CA THR A 43 -12.31 -3.20 0.61
C THR A 43 -12.47 -1.73 0.29
N ALA A 44 -12.80 -1.41 -0.96
CA ALA A 44 -13.09 -0.03 -1.38
C ALA A 44 -14.23 0.60 -0.58
N ALA A 45 -15.25 -0.19 -0.20
CA ALA A 45 -16.36 0.28 0.63
C ALA A 45 -15.93 0.67 2.05
N ALA A 46 -15.08 -0.14 2.70
CA ALA A 46 -14.55 0.20 4.02
C ALA A 46 -13.65 1.43 3.99
N LEU A 47 -12.82 1.54 2.94
CA LEU A 47 -11.96 2.70 2.69
C LEU A 47 -12.79 3.98 2.51
N GLU A 48 -13.78 3.96 1.62
CA GLU A 48 -14.69 5.08 1.35
C GLU A 48 -15.37 5.57 2.64
N ARG A 49 -15.94 4.64 3.41
CA ARG A 49 -16.59 4.96 4.69
C ARG A 49 -15.62 5.68 5.63
N GLN A 50 -14.42 5.14 5.81
CA GLN A 50 -13.41 5.72 6.71
C GLN A 50 -12.98 7.13 6.25
N ILE A 51 -12.79 7.32 4.95
CA ILE A 51 -12.44 8.64 4.38
C ILE A 51 -13.55 9.66 4.66
N LEU A 52 -14.81 9.28 4.47
CA LEU A 52 -15.95 10.18 4.72
C LEU A 52 -16.07 10.56 6.20
N GLU A 53 -15.84 9.61 7.11
CA GLU A 53 -15.82 9.87 8.55
C GLU A 53 -14.69 10.81 8.95
N ASP A 54 -13.48 10.58 8.45
CA ASP A 54 -12.32 11.42 8.75
C ASP A 54 -12.47 12.84 8.14
N LYS A 55 -13.06 12.98 6.93
CA LYS A 55 -13.42 14.29 6.37
C LYS A 55 -14.42 15.04 7.27
N LYS A 56 -15.46 14.35 7.77
CA LYS A 56 -16.45 14.93 8.69
C LYS A 56 -15.83 15.35 10.02
N ALA A 57 -14.82 14.63 10.50
CA ALA A 57 -14.04 14.98 11.69
C ALA A 57 -13.06 16.15 11.47
N GLY A 58 -13.03 16.75 10.27
CA GLY A 58 -12.13 17.85 9.92
C GLY A 58 -10.69 17.40 9.68
N LEU A 59 -10.44 16.10 9.49
CA LEU A 59 -9.15 15.59 9.08
C LEU A 59 -8.95 15.74 7.57
N LEU A 60 -7.72 15.55 7.13
CA LEU A 60 -7.27 15.72 5.75
C LEU A 60 -6.79 14.36 5.21
N PRO A 61 -7.68 13.53 4.64
CA PRO A 61 -7.29 12.37 3.87
C PRO A 61 -6.22 12.73 2.84
N PHE A 62 -5.13 11.96 2.79
CA PHE A 62 -3.97 12.30 1.97
C PHE A 62 -3.50 11.13 1.10
N LEU A 63 -3.28 9.95 1.70
CA LEU A 63 -2.65 8.82 1.01
C LEU A 63 -3.33 7.51 1.36
N VAL A 64 -3.45 6.62 0.37
CA VAL A 64 -3.85 5.23 0.54
C VAL A 64 -2.68 4.33 0.13
N ALA A 65 -2.33 3.38 0.99
CA ALA A 65 -1.34 2.34 0.74
C ALA A 65 -2.06 0.99 0.55
N ALA A 66 -2.29 0.63 -0.71
CA ALA A 66 -2.84 -0.68 -1.10
C ALA A 66 -1.71 -1.72 -1.18
N THR A 67 -2.01 -2.98 -0.85
CA THR A 67 -1.03 -4.07 -0.87
C THR A 67 -1.35 -5.09 -1.95
N VAL A 68 -0.35 -5.44 -2.75
CA VAL A 68 -0.41 -6.48 -3.76
C VAL A 68 0.55 -7.60 -3.37
N GLY A 69 0.01 -8.62 -2.72
CA GLY A 69 0.77 -9.73 -2.15
C GLY A 69 1.23 -9.41 -0.73
N THR A 70 0.30 -9.44 0.23
CA THR A 70 0.65 -9.32 1.66
C THR A 70 1.59 -10.44 2.09
N THR A 71 2.56 -10.13 2.95
CA THR A 71 3.60 -11.09 3.37
C THR A 71 3.04 -12.31 4.10
N LEU A 72 1.92 -12.16 4.81
CA LEU A 72 1.36 -13.21 5.67
C LEU A 72 0.41 -14.15 4.92
N THR A 73 -0.45 -13.61 4.05
CA THR A 73 -1.53 -14.38 3.42
C THR A 73 -1.45 -14.42 1.90
N GLY A 74 -0.57 -13.62 1.29
CA GLY A 74 -0.51 -13.46 -0.16
C GLY A 74 -1.72 -12.71 -0.73
N SER A 75 -2.53 -12.07 0.11
CA SER A 75 -3.72 -11.34 -0.34
C SER A 75 -3.35 -10.15 -1.24
N VAL A 76 -4.21 -9.90 -2.22
CA VAL A 76 -4.11 -8.78 -3.14
C VAL A 76 -5.34 -7.92 -2.98
N ASP A 77 -5.14 -6.68 -2.56
CA ASP A 77 -6.20 -5.69 -2.48
C ASP A 77 -6.78 -5.41 -3.89
N PRO A 78 -8.08 -5.12 -4.02
CA PRO A 78 -8.70 -4.75 -5.30
C PRO A 78 -8.26 -3.33 -5.71
N VAL A 79 -7.05 -3.23 -6.28
CA VAL A 79 -6.40 -1.94 -6.54
C VAL A 79 -7.23 -1.04 -7.46
N ASN A 80 -7.86 -1.59 -8.49
CA ASN A 80 -8.70 -0.80 -9.40
C ASN A 80 -9.88 -0.13 -8.67
N ASP A 81 -10.56 -0.86 -7.77
CA ASP A 81 -11.69 -0.31 -7.00
C ASP A 81 -11.20 0.73 -5.96
N ILE A 82 -10.01 0.51 -5.39
CA ILE A 82 -9.36 1.47 -4.49
C ILE A 82 -8.94 2.73 -5.26
N ALA A 83 -8.46 2.59 -6.49
CA ALA A 83 -8.11 3.72 -7.35
C ALA A 83 -9.34 4.58 -7.65
N ASP A 84 -10.51 3.98 -7.89
CA ASP A 84 -11.76 4.73 -8.06
C ASP A 84 -12.09 5.59 -6.81
N VAL A 85 -11.85 5.07 -5.61
CA VAL A 85 -11.98 5.83 -4.36
C VAL A 85 -10.96 6.97 -4.30
N CYS A 86 -9.70 6.68 -4.63
CA CYS A 86 -8.62 7.67 -4.59
C CYS A 86 -8.90 8.83 -5.55
N ASP A 87 -9.35 8.54 -6.78
CA ASP A 87 -9.70 9.53 -7.79
C ASP A 87 -10.86 10.44 -7.33
N ARG A 88 -11.94 9.85 -6.78
CA ARG A 88 -13.08 10.62 -6.25
C ARG A 88 -12.67 11.56 -5.12
N HIS A 89 -11.71 11.16 -4.30
CA HIS A 89 -11.30 11.91 -3.11
C HIS A 89 -10.01 12.71 -3.29
N GLN A 90 -9.38 12.63 -4.46
CA GLN A 90 -8.10 13.25 -4.80
C GLN A 90 -6.98 12.85 -3.82
N LEU A 91 -6.82 11.54 -3.63
CA LEU A 91 -5.84 10.95 -2.71
C LEU A 91 -4.70 10.32 -3.48
N TRP A 92 -3.50 10.38 -2.91
CA TRP A 92 -2.35 9.66 -3.44
C TRP A 92 -2.53 8.15 -3.26
N LEU A 93 -2.40 7.37 -4.34
CA LEU A 93 -2.41 5.92 -4.31
C LEU A 93 -0.99 5.36 -4.39
N HIS A 94 -0.54 4.76 -3.29
CA HIS A 94 0.69 3.97 -3.23
C HIS A 94 0.37 2.47 -3.26
N VAL A 95 1.05 1.71 -4.10
CA VAL A 95 0.95 0.25 -4.15
C VAL A 95 2.22 -0.39 -3.59
N ASP A 96 2.06 -1.13 -2.48
CA ASP A 96 3.09 -2.04 -1.98
C ASP A 96 2.96 -3.40 -2.68
N ALA A 97 3.76 -3.57 -3.74
CA ALA A 97 3.92 -4.82 -4.47
C ALA A 97 5.30 -5.44 -4.21
N ALA A 98 5.91 -5.16 -3.04
CA ALA A 98 7.27 -5.59 -2.73
C ALA A 98 7.42 -7.12 -2.84
N TYR A 99 6.43 -7.88 -2.37
CA TYR A 99 6.42 -9.33 -2.50
C TYR A 99 5.71 -9.79 -3.78
N GLY A 100 4.50 -9.27 -4.03
CA GLY A 100 3.64 -9.78 -5.11
C GLY A 100 4.00 -9.30 -6.51
N GLY A 101 4.75 -8.21 -6.67
CA GLY A 101 4.91 -7.49 -7.96
C GLY A 101 5.37 -8.34 -9.14
N PHE A 102 6.17 -9.39 -8.92
CA PHE A 102 6.65 -10.26 -9.99
C PHE A 102 5.64 -11.30 -10.47
N PHE A 103 4.59 -11.59 -9.69
CA PHE A 103 3.51 -12.45 -10.16
C PHE A 103 2.69 -11.77 -11.27
N ALA A 104 2.86 -10.46 -11.50
CA ALA A 104 2.29 -9.81 -12.68
C ALA A 104 2.82 -10.36 -14.02
N LEU A 105 3.99 -11.03 -14.00
CA LEU A 105 4.60 -11.65 -15.19
C LEU A 105 4.02 -13.03 -15.52
N CYS A 106 3.29 -13.64 -14.60
CA CYS A 106 2.60 -14.91 -14.82
C CYS A 106 1.20 -14.64 -15.38
N ASP A 107 0.85 -15.28 -16.50
CA ASP A 107 -0.43 -15.07 -17.17
C ASP A 107 -1.63 -15.41 -16.27
N GLU A 108 -1.47 -16.39 -15.38
CA GLU A 108 -2.50 -16.87 -14.46
C GLU A 108 -2.87 -15.83 -13.39
N THR A 109 -1.91 -14.98 -13.00
CA THR A 109 -2.09 -14.02 -11.89
C THR A 109 -2.12 -12.58 -12.34
N LYS A 110 -1.83 -12.29 -13.61
CA LYS A 110 -1.81 -10.94 -14.19
C LYS A 110 -3.08 -10.14 -13.92
N GLN A 111 -4.24 -10.80 -13.94
CA GLN A 111 -5.54 -10.16 -13.67
C GLN A 111 -5.66 -9.58 -12.25
N LEU A 112 -4.90 -10.11 -11.29
CA LEU A 112 -4.88 -9.58 -9.90
C LEU A 112 -4.24 -8.19 -9.80
N PHE A 113 -3.48 -7.77 -10.82
CA PHE A 113 -2.76 -6.50 -10.85
C PHE A 113 -3.53 -5.40 -11.59
N ALA A 114 -4.78 -5.66 -11.99
CA ALA A 114 -5.61 -4.66 -12.64
C ALA A 114 -5.74 -3.39 -11.76
N GLY A 115 -5.48 -2.22 -12.35
CA GLY A 115 -5.52 -0.93 -11.67
C GLY A 115 -4.21 -0.51 -11.01
N VAL A 116 -3.18 -1.36 -10.96
CA VAL A 116 -1.85 -0.98 -10.44
C VAL A 116 -1.23 0.14 -11.29
N GLU A 117 -1.49 0.16 -12.59
CA GLU A 117 -1.10 1.22 -13.51
C GLU A 117 -1.70 2.60 -13.18
N ARG A 118 -2.76 2.64 -12.36
CA ARG A 118 -3.40 3.88 -11.88
C ARG A 118 -2.76 4.41 -10.59
N SER A 119 -1.79 3.70 -10.02
CA SER A 119 -1.09 4.15 -8.82
C SER A 119 -0.10 5.27 -9.12
N ASP A 120 -0.01 6.23 -8.20
CA ASP A 120 0.96 7.33 -8.28
C ASP A 120 2.37 6.86 -7.94
N SER A 121 2.49 5.79 -7.13
CA SER A 121 3.77 5.15 -6.86
C SER A 121 3.61 3.67 -6.53
N ILE A 122 4.62 2.88 -6.93
CA ILE A 122 4.70 1.45 -6.66
C ILE A 122 6.06 1.10 -6.07
N VAL A 123 6.10 0.15 -5.14
CA VAL A 123 7.33 -0.52 -4.71
C VAL A 123 7.30 -1.99 -5.10
N VAL A 124 8.42 -2.50 -5.63
CA VAL A 124 8.61 -3.89 -6.04
C VAL A 124 10.01 -4.33 -5.61
N ASN A 125 10.16 -5.52 -5.00
CA ASN A 125 11.46 -6.01 -4.54
C ASN A 125 11.90 -7.27 -5.30
N PRO A 126 12.84 -7.16 -6.27
CA PRO A 126 13.34 -8.30 -7.05
C PRO A 126 13.92 -9.44 -6.21
N HIS A 127 14.51 -9.11 -5.07
CA HIS A 127 15.10 -10.09 -4.16
C HIS A 127 14.07 -10.90 -3.35
N LYS A 128 12.78 -10.58 -3.47
CA LYS A 128 11.69 -11.36 -2.86
C LYS A 128 11.02 -12.27 -3.88
N GLY A 129 10.40 -11.68 -4.90
CA GLY A 129 9.55 -12.41 -5.86
C GLY A 129 10.27 -12.92 -7.11
N ALA A 130 11.46 -12.41 -7.43
CA ALA A 130 12.22 -12.80 -8.62
C ALA A 130 13.47 -13.62 -8.32
N TYR A 131 13.63 -14.11 -7.07
CA TYR A 131 14.80 -14.87 -6.60
C TYR A 131 16.16 -14.20 -6.90
N LEU A 132 16.17 -12.87 -7.06
CA LEU A 132 17.41 -12.15 -7.33
C LEU A 132 18.27 -12.11 -6.07
N PHE A 133 19.39 -12.83 -6.08
CA PHE A 133 20.34 -12.80 -4.97
C PHE A 133 20.95 -11.40 -4.82
N ILE A 134 20.79 -10.79 -3.64
CA ILE A 134 21.57 -9.61 -3.25
C ILE A 134 22.91 -10.11 -2.70
N PHE A 135 23.96 -10.02 -3.50
CA PHE A 135 25.33 -10.18 -2.99
C PHE A 135 25.81 -8.87 -2.36
N ILE A 136 25.80 -8.81 -1.02
CA ILE A 136 26.47 -7.74 -0.29
C ILE A 136 27.96 -8.09 -0.22
N LYS A 137 28.75 -7.58 -1.17
CA LYS A 137 30.22 -7.65 -1.08
C LYS A 137 30.68 -6.70 0.03
N LYS A 138 31.11 -7.23 1.16
CA LYS A 138 31.80 -6.45 2.21
C LYS A 138 33.03 -5.79 1.57
N ARG A 139 33.04 -4.45 1.47
CA ARG A 139 34.24 -3.71 1.05
C ARG A 139 35.27 -3.83 2.18
N ASN A 140 36.35 -4.55 1.90
CA ASN A 140 37.66 -4.57 2.56
C ASN A 140 37.69 -4.50 4.10
N GLN A 141 37.99 -5.63 4.73
CA GLN A 141 38.85 -5.60 5.92
C GLN A 141 40.30 -5.65 5.41
N PHE A 142 41.00 -4.53 5.54
CA PHE A 142 42.45 -4.49 5.61
C PHE A 142 42.84 -4.48 7.09
#